data_AF-A0A4Y7TGI6-F1
#
_entry.id   AF-A0A4Y7TGI6-F1
#
_cell.length_a   1.000
_cell.length_b   1.000
_cell.length_c   1.000
_cell.angle_alpha   90.00
_cell.angle_beta   90.00
_cell.angle_gamma   90.00
#
_symmetry.space_group_name_H-M   'P 1'
#
loop_
_entity.id
_entity.type
_entity.pdbx_description
1 polymer ?
#
loop_
_entity_poly.entity_id
_entity_poly.type
_entity_poly.pdbx_seq_one_letter_code
_entity_poly.pdbx_strand_id
1 'polypeptide(L)'
;MGPYLLVARTRSIDLHHIQTALQPTVSNTGMPPMHHPFSMTTFKEFSLSNAVAKFTHAYEIAILAYDVIQGLFRYKVELRLPQAQDHLGPRLTVTQVGLYPLGLPVHTSSASGPPTPSYSPTLGTETPTPTVSHTHFLQNLGHLAHGTSSGAVSRGFLSTFSIGAQGLRAIWIERRRGGVSREVQVWSHSPLQKVLPSPAWVYRFGADCEEMEKKVVYTINSYDLRDDIICCAFSESRGIIALGNRLGNVRILPID
;
A
#
# COMPACT_ATOMS: atom_id res chain seq x y z
N MET A 1 6.55 19.37 19.13
CA MET A 1 6.82 18.93 17.75
C MET A 1 8.29 18.58 17.63
N GLY A 2 8.63 17.45 17.01
CA GLY A 2 10.03 17.04 16.82
C GLY A 2 10.70 17.78 15.65
N PRO A 3 12.04 17.72 15.53
CA PRO A 3 12.79 18.45 14.49
C PRO A 3 12.80 17.74 13.12
N TYR A 4 12.03 16.66 12.95
CA TYR A 4 12.00 15.87 11.72
C TYR A 4 10.60 15.78 11.13
N LEU A 5 10.53 15.77 9.80
CA LEU A 5 9.34 15.59 8.99
C LEU A 5 9.45 14.29 8.20
N LEU A 6 8.49 13.38 8.39
CA LEU A 6 8.34 12.18 7.57
C LEU A 6 7.41 12.49 6.39
N VAL A 7 7.85 12.23 5.17
CA VAL A 7 7.11 12.52 3.95
C VAL A 7 6.94 11.24 3.14
N ALA A 8 5.70 10.82 2.94
CA ALA A 8 5.37 9.74 2.00
C ALA A 8 5.13 10.32 0.61
N ARG A 9 5.87 9.85 -0.38
CA ARG A 9 5.77 10.22 -1.79
C ARG A 9 5.39 9.00 -2.61
N THR A 10 4.95 9.22 -3.85
CA THR A 10 4.52 8.18 -4.78
C THR A 10 5.50 7.00 -4.91
N ARG A 11 6.82 7.24 -4.79
CA ARG A 11 7.86 6.20 -4.93
C ARG A 11 8.88 6.18 -3.79
N SER A 12 8.61 6.87 -2.68
CA SER A 12 9.53 6.86 -1.54
C SER A 12 8.91 7.25 -0.22
N ILE A 13 9.62 6.94 0.87
CA ILE A 13 9.45 7.58 2.16
C ILE A 13 10.73 8.34 2.48
N ASP A 14 10.58 9.62 2.80
CA ASP A 14 11.69 10.50 3.07
C ASP A 14 11.62 11.04 4.52
N LEU A 15 12.76 11.16 5.19
CA LEU A 15 12.88 11.86 6.47
C LEU A 15 13.72 13.11 6.30
N HIS A 16 13.12 14.26 6.55
CA HIS A 16 13.75 15.57 6.44
C HIS A 16 13.95 16.19 7.82
N HIS A 17 15.08 16.85 8.05
CA HIS A 17 15.22 17.75 9.18
C HIS A 17 14.48 19.07 8.87
N ILE A 18 13.65 19.56 9.80
CA ILE A 18 12.73 20.68 9.55
C ILE A 18 13.49 21.96 9.21
N GLN A 19 14.64 22.22 9.84
CA GLN A 19 15.45 23.40 9.55
C GLN A 19 15.99 23.37 8.11
N THR A 20 16.45 22.21 7.65
CA THR A 20 16.92 22.02 6.27
C THR A 20 15.79 22.24 5.26
N ALA A 21 14.57 21.82 5.61
CA ALA A 21 13.39 22.01 4.76
C ALA A 21 12.95 23.49 4.67
N LEU A 22 13.15 24.26 5.74
CA LEU A 22 12.75 25.67 5.81
C LEU A 22 13.80 26.63 5.21
N GLN A 23 15.08 26.24 5.19
CA GLN A 23 16.18 27.10 4.73
C GLN A 23 17.08 26.38 3.72
N PRO A 24 16.63 26.20 2.47
CA PRO A 24 17.37 25.44 1.45
C PRO A 24 18.63 26.15 0.90
N THR A 25 18.77 27.47 1.09
CA THR A 25 19.77 28.30 0.42
C THR A 25 21.05 28.57 1.22
N VAL A 26 21.07 28.29 2.52
CA VAL A 26 22.28 28.44 3.33
C VAL A 26 23.09 27.16 3.18
N SER A 27 24.38 27.26 2.88
CA SER A 27 25.35 26.16 2.77
C SER A 27 25.30 25.28 4.02
N ASN A 28 24.39 24.30 3.99
CA ASN A 28 23.92 23.61 5.18
C ASN A 28 24.93 22.53 5.55
N THR A 29 25.50 22.67 6.75
CA THR A 29 26.08 21.56 7.54
C THR A 29 25.02 20.56 8.01
N GLY A 30 23.80 20.64 7.45
CA GLY A 30 22.67 19.79 7.78
C GLY A 30 22.78 18.41 7.14
N MET A 31 22.36 17.41 7.88
CA MET A 31 22.30 16.04 7.42
C MET A 31 21.42 15.92 6.17
N PRO A 32 21.85 15.19 5.12
CA PRO A 32 21.03 14.96 3.95
C PRO A 32 19.74 14.23 4.34
N PRO A 33 18.63 14.45 3.60
CA PRO A 33 17.40 13.72 3.87
C PRO A 33 17.63 12.22 3.68
N MET A 34 17.09 11.43 4.59
CA MET A 34 17.11 9.97 4.43
C MET A 34 15.99 9.57 3.49
N HIS A 35 16.27 8.63 2.59
CA HIS A 35 15.38 8.24 1.52
C HIS A 35 15.24 6.72 1.50
N HIS A 36 14.00 6.23 1.54
CA HIS A 36 13.67 4.85 1.28
C HIS A 36 12.89 4.75 -0.04
N PRO A 37 13.51 4.32 -1.14
CA PRO A 37 12.83 4.15 -2.42
C PRO A 37 11.97 2.89 -2.42
N PHE A 38 10.81 2.97 -3.07
CA PHE A 38 9.99 1.80 -3.35
C PHE A 38 10.30 1.24 -4.74
N SER A 39 10.78 0.00 -4.78
CA SER A 39 11.05 -0.70 -6.03
C SER A 39 9.75 -1.20 -6.66
N MET A 40 9.56 -0.95 -7.96
CA MET A 40 8.49 -1.53 -8.78
C MET A 40 7.05 -1.21 -8.34
N THR A 41 6.83 -0.21 -7.48
CA THR A 41 5.51 0.23 -7.02
C THR A 41 5.37 1.74 -7.20
N THR A 42 4.15 2.22 -7.46
CA THR A 42 3.85 3.65 -7.61
C THR A 42 2.55 3.93 -6.88
N PHE A 43 2.70 4.46 -5.66
CA PHE A 43 1.59 4.67 -4.76
C PHE A 43 0.80 5.94 -5.10
N LYS A 44 -0.51 5.77 -5.27
CA LYS A 44 -1.45 6.86 -5.50
C LYS A 44 -1.74 7.62 -4.22
N GLU A 45 -1.80 6.92 -3.10
CA GLU A 45 -2.26 7.45 -1.82
C GLU A 45 -1.64 6.70 -0.65
N PHE A 46 -1.55 7.38 0.49
CA PHE A 46 -1.05 6.85 1.75
C PHE A 46 -1.98 7.20 2.91
N SER A 47 -2.12 6.29 3.86
CA SER A 47 -2.75 6.52 5.17
C SER A 47 -1.75 6.14 6.25
N LEU A 48 -1.58 7.00 7.25
CA LEU A 48 -0.60 6.81 8.32
C LEU A 48 -1.30 6.63 9.67
N SER A 49 -0.74 5.77 10.50
CA SER A 49 -1.08 5.67 11.92
C SER A 49 -0.36 6.75 12.74
N ASN A 50 -0.67 6.85 14.03
CA ASN A 50 0.10 7.68 14.95
C ASN A 50 1.49 7.08 15.17
N ALA A 51 2.47 7.94 15.41
CA ALA A 51 3.79 7.51 15.85
C ALA A 51 3.72 6.93 17.26
N VAL A 52 4.11 5.67 17.42
CA VAL A 52 4.20 4.97 18.70
C VAL A 52 5.65 4.95 19.15
N ALA A 53 5.95 5.54 20.30
CA ALA A 53 7.29 5.44 20.89
C ALA A 53 7.54 4.01 21.38
N LYS A 54 8.66 3.40 20.98
CA LYS A 54 9.09 2.06 21.44
C LYS A 54 10.05 2.15 22.62
N PHE A 55 11.01 3.06 22.53
CA PHE A 55 12.01 3.39 23.54
C PHE A 55 12.48 4.83 23.31
N THR A 56 13.42 5.31 24.12
CA THR A 56 13.93 6.69 24.02
C THR A 56 14.40 6.98 22.60
N HIS A 57 13.76 7.94 21.94
CA HIS A 57 14.04 8.38 20.56
C HIS A 57 13.77 7.37 19.44
N ALA A 58 13.08 6.26 19.72
CA ALA A 58 12.62 5.33 18.68
C ALA A 58 11.11 5.33 18.53
N TYR A 59 10.68 5.47 17.29
CA TYR A 59 9.27 5.57 16.93
C TYR A 59 8.94 4.53 15.87
N GLU A 60 7.74 3.99 15.95
CA GLU A 60 7.16 3.12 14.94
C GLU A 60 5.91 3.78 14.37
N ILE A 61 5.76 3.74 13.05
CA ILE A 61 4.59 4.21 12.33
C ILE A 61 4.19 3.11 11.35
N ALA A 62 2.93 2.67 11.41
CA ALA A 62 2.34 1.85 10.36
C ALA A 62 1.80 2.75 9.25
N ILE A 63 2.04 2.34 8.00
CA ILE A 63 1.58 3.02 6.79
C ILE A 63 0.80 2.03 5.93
N LEU A 64 -0.31 2.49 5.37
CA LEU A 64 -1.06 1.79 4.33
C LEU A 64 -0.89 2.58 3.03
N ALA A 65 -0.46 1.93 1.95
CA ALA A 65 -0.13 2.56 0.68
C ALA A 65 -0.85 1.84 -0.46
N TYR A 66 -1.49 2.60 -1.36
CA TYR A 66 -2.30 2.03 -2.43
C TYR A 66 -1.66 2.18 -3.81
N ASP A 67 -1.40 1.05 -4.47
CA ASP A 67 -1.01 0.95 -5.87
C ASP A 67 -2.20 0.43 -6.69
N VAL A 68 -2.55 1.14 -7.77
CA VAL A 68 -3.75 0.85 -8.57
C VAL A 68 -3.70 -0.50 -9.30
N ILE A 69 -2.51 -1.06 -9.51
CA ILE A 69 -2.29 -2.34 -10.19
C ILE A 69 -2.14 -3.45 -9.16
N GLN A 70 -1.30 -3.24 -8.15
CA GLN A 70 -0.88 -4.30 -7.24
C GLN A 70 -1.79 -4.43 -6.02
N GLY A 71 -2.39 -3.34 -5.55
CA GLY A 71 -3.30 -3.32 -4.40
C GLY A 71 -2.78 -2.53 -3.22
N LEU A 72 -3.09 -2.99 -2.01
CA LEU A 72 -2.86 -2.24 -0.77
C LEU A 72 -1.69 -2.84 0.00
N PHE A 73 -0.71 -2.03 0.34
CA PHE A 73 0.53 -2.43 0.99
C PHE A 73 0.57 -1.88 2.40
N ARG A 74 0.95 -2.70 3.36
CA ARG A 74 1.22 -2.28 4.73
C ARG A 74 2.72 -2.24 4.97
N TYR A 75 3.20 -1.10 5.41
CA TYR A 75 4.59 -0.89 5.79
C TYR A 75 4.69 -0.58 7.28
N LYS A 76 5.75 -1.09 7.90
CA LYS A 76 6.24 -0.65 9.20
C LYS A 76 7.42 0.29 8.97
N VAL A 77 7.31 1.51 9.49
CA VAL A 77 8.39 2.52 9.48
C VAL A 77 8.95 2.63 10.88
N GLU A 78 10.23 2.31 11.03
CA GLU A 78 10.97 2.48 12.28
C GLU A 78 11.92 3.66 12.14
N LEU A 79 11.76 4.64 13.02
CA LEU A 79 12.58 5.83 13.11
C LEU A 79 13.42 5.76 14.37
N ARG A 80 14.73 6.00 14.26
CA ARG A 80 15.58 6.34 15.41
C ARG A 80 16.10 7.75 15.20
N LEU A 81 15.89 8.63 16.18
CA LEU A 81 16.31 10.03 16.10
C LEU A 81 17.49 10.25 17.06
N PRO A 82 18.49 11.06 16.68
CA PRO A 82 19.63 11.35 17.54
C PRO A 82 19.20 12.12 18.78
N GLN A 83 19.84 11.83 19.91
CA GLN A 83 19.83 12.72 21.08
C GLN A 83 20.98 13.73 20.94
N ALA A 84 20.90 14.88 21.61
CA ALA A 84 21.96 15.90 21.60
C ALA A 84 23.36 15.38 21.99
N GLN A 85 23.45 14.22 22.67
CA GLN A 85 24.69 13.57 23.09
C GLN A 85 25.05 12.34 22.24
N ASP A 86 24.19 11.93 21.31
CA ASP A 86 24.41 10.75 20.50
C ASP A 86 25.13 11.13 19.20
N HIS A 87 26.23 10.45 18.90
CA HIS A 87 27.00 10.65 17.68
C HIS A 87 26.37 9.94 16.48
N LEU A 88 25.39 9.05 16.73
CA LEU A 88 24.68 8.34 15.68
C LEU A 88 23.67 9.26 15.01
N GLY A 89 23.68 9.31 13.67
CA GLY A 89 22.66 10.01 12.89
C GLY A 89 21.26 9.40 13.07
N PRO A 90 20.20 10.09 12.60
CA PRO A 90 18.89 9.50 12.52
C PRO A 90 18.95 8.29 11.59
N ARG A 91 18.05 7.33 11.82
CA ARG A 91 17.91 6.12 11.02
C ARG A 91 16.45 5.95 10.63
N LEU A 92 16.24 5.66 9.35
CA LEU A 92 14.96 5.32 8.75
C LEU A 92 15.02 3.87 8.26
N THR A 93 14.19 3.00 8.82
CA THR A 93 13.99 1.64 8.32
C THR A 93 12.54 1.52 7.88
N VAL A 94 12.30 0.98 6.69
CA VAL A 94 10.95 0.71 6.18
C VAL A 94 10.89 -0.76 5.78
N THR A 95 9.89 -1.46 6.30
CA THR A 95 9.69 -2.89 6.06
C THR A 95 8.27 -3.14 5.58
N GLN A 96 8.11 -3.82 4.45
CA GLN A 96 6.80 -4.30 4.03
C GLN A 96 6.38 -5.44 4.95
N VAL A 97 5.22 -5.32 5.58
CA VAL A 97 4.70 -6.29 6.55
C VAL A 97 3.35 -6.85 6.15
N GLY A 98 2.67 -6.27 5.15
CA GLY A 98 1.41 -6.83 4.66
C GLY A 98 1.05 -6.42 3.23
N LEU A 99 0.20 -7.20 2.58
CA LEU A 99 -0.33 -6.92 1.25
C LEU A 99 -1.78 -7.41 1.11
N TYR A 100 -2.64 -6.61 0.51
CA TYR A 100 -3.92 -7.02 -0.01
C TYR A 100 -3.88 -6.90 -1.54
N PRO A 101 -3.70 -8.01 -2.27
CA PRO A 101 -3.53 -7.96 -3.71
C PRO A 101 -4.87 -7.62 -4.39
N LEU A 102 -4.85 -6.78 -5.43
CA LEU A 102 -6.01 -6.59 -6.33
C LEU A 102 -5.93 -7.44 -7.61
N GLY A 103 -4.73 -7.86 -7.99
CA GLY A 103 -4.51 -8.87 -9.01
C GLY A 103 -3.75 -10.03 -8.38
N LEU A 104 -4.16 -11.26 -8.69
CA LEU A 104 -3.22 -12.37 -8.51
C LEU A 104 -2.14 -12.20 -9.59
N PRO A 105 -0.86 -12.24 -9.24
CA PRO A 105 0.16 -12.48 -10.26
C PRO A 105 -0.21 -13.81 -10.92
N VAL A 106 -0.42 -13.77 -12.24
CA VAL A 106 -0.57 -14.99 -13.02
C VAL A 106 0.73 -15.76 -12.85
N HIS A 107 0.70 -16.83 -12.05
CA HIS A 107 1.78 -17.79 -12.06
C HIS A 107 1.79 -18.42 -13.45
N THR A 108 2.73 -18.01 -14.29
CA THR A 108 3.06 -18.74 -15.50
C THR A 108 3.75 -20.03 -15.06
N SER A 109 2.99 -21.00 -14.57
CA SER A 109 3.42 -22.38 -14.51
C SER A 109 3.45 -22.94 -15.93
N SER A 110 4.35 -22.41 -16.76
CA SER A 110 4.73 -22.96 -18.05
C SER A 110 6.18 -23.40 -18.00
N ALA A 111 6.48 -24.31 -17.06
CA ALA A 111 7.70 -25.10 -17.08
C ALA A 111 7.39 -26.43 -17.80
N SER A 112 7.23 -26.36 -19.12
CA SER A 112 7.31 -27.52 -20.01
C SER A 112 7.72 -27.07 -21.41
N GLY A 113 8.95 -26.60 -21.54
CA GLY A 113 9.54 -26.32 -22.85
C GLY A 113 10.99 -25.83 -22.71
N PRO A 114 11.96 -26.42 -23.42
CA PRO A 114 13.34 -25.94 -23.40
C PRO A 114 13.43 -24.56 -24.09
N PRO A 115 14.27 -23.65 -23.59
CA PRO A 115 14.42 -22.31 -24.15
C PRO A 115 15.15 -22.38 -25.51
N THR A 116 14.48 -21.95 -26.58
CA THR A 116 15.15 -21.57 -27.82
C THR A 116 15.58 -20.10 -27.74
N PRO A 117 16.87 -19.78 -27.98
CA PRO A 117 17.30 -18.39 -28.01
C PRO A 117 16.95 -17.78 -29.37
N SER A 118 16.07 -16.78 -29.38
CA SER A 118 15.95 -15.86 -30.52
C SER A 118 16.55 -14.51 -30.13
N TYR A 119 17.68 -14.21 -30.76
CA TYR A 119 18.29 -12.89 -30.75
C TYR A 119 17.51 -11.97 -31.71
N SER A 120 17.26 -10.74 -31.29
CA SER A 120 17.02 -9.62 -32.21
C SER A 120 17.51 -8.33 -31.56
N PRO A 121 18.54 -7.66 -32.13
CA PRO A 121 18.99 -6.37 -31.65
C PRO A 121 18.18 -5.27 -32.35
N THR A 122 17.64 -4.32 -31.59
CA THR A 122 17.27 -3.01 -32.14
C THR A 122 17.83 -1.90 -31.25
N LEU A 123 18.45 -0.95 -31.93
CA LEU A 123 19.33 0.11 -31.46
C LEU A 123 18.57 1.45 -31.54
N GLY A 124 18.71 2.32 -30.52
CA GLY A 124 18.21 3.72 -30.48
C GLY A 124 16.74 3.86 -30.03
N THR A 125 16.33 4.78 -29.16
CA THR A 125 16.67 6.21 -29.08
C THR A 125 16.31 6.71 -27.67
N GLU A 126 17.17 7.52 -27.05
CA GLU A 126 16.96 8.05 -25.70
C GLU A 126 15.84 9.11 -25.65
N THR A 127 14.82 8.87 -24.84
CA THR A 127 13.89 9.88 -24.30
C THR A 127 13.55 9.52 -22.85
N PRO A 128 13.51 10.49 -21.91
CA PRO A 128 13.24 10.23 -20.50
C PRO A 128 11.73 10.15 -20.26
N THR A 129 11.06 9.21 -20.91
CA THR A 129 9.70 8.78 -20.54
C THR A 129 9.82 7.33 -20.11
N PRO A 130 9.25 6.90 -18.98
CA PRO A 130 9.31 5.49 -18.59
C PRO A 130 8.61 4.66 -19.67
N THR A 131 9.40 4.01 -20.53
CA THR A 131 8.94 3.02 -21.48
C THR A 131 8.53 1.80 -20.65
N VAL A 132 7.27 1.77 -20.24
CA VAL A 132 6.70 0.56 -19.68
C VAL A 132 6.64 -0.44 -20.82
N SER A 133 7.46 -1.48 -20.75
CA SER A 133 7.39 -2.65 -21.62
C SER A 133 6.05 -3.37 -21.39
N HIS A 134 4.97 -2.83 -21.97
CA HIS A 134 3.61 -3.36 -21.84
C HIS A 134 3.36 -4.63 -22.66
N THR A 135 4.39 -5.24 -23.25
CA THR A 135 4.25 -6.44 -24.09
C THR A 135 3.82 -7.69 -23.32
N HIS A 136 3.92 -7.73 -21.98
CA HIS A 136 3.39 -8.84 -21.18
C HIS A 136 1.96 -8.63 -20.65
N PHE A 137 1.40 -7.41 -20.74
CA PHE A 137 0.05 -7.16 -20.21
C PHE A 137 -1.06 -7.48 -21.23
N LEU A 138 -0.75 -7.46 -22.53
CA LEU A 138 -1.75 -7.62 -23.59
C LEU A 138 -1.88 -9.04 -24.16
N GLN A 139 -0.98 -9.98 -23.82
CA GLN A 139 -1.04 -11.32 -24.40
C GLN A 139 -2.04 -12.29 -23.75
N ASN A 140 -2.78 -11.87 -22.71
CA ASN A 140 -3.71 -12.76 -22.01
C ASN A 140 -5.11 -12.16 -21.75
N LEU A 141 -5.58 -11.24 -22.61
CA LEU A 141 -7.01 -10.89 -22.72
C LEU A 141 -7.82 -12.03 -23.39
N GLY A 142 -7.61 -13.26 -22.90
CA GLY A 142 -8.37 -14.42 -23.29
C GLY A 142 -9.73 -14.43 -22.62
N HIS A 143 -10.77 -14.46 -23.46
CA HIS A 143 -12.14 -14.86 -23.17
C HIS A 143 -13.02 -13.95 -22.30
N LEU A 144 -13.83 -13.16 -23.02
CA LEU A 144 -15.22 -12.88 -22.66
C LEU A 144 -15.93 -14.21 -22.29
N ALA A 145 -16.08 -14.50 -21.00
CA ALA A 145 -16.88 -15.63 -20.54
C ALA A 145 -17.85 -15.18 -19.44
N HIS A 146 -19.13 -15.11 -19.81
CA HIS A 146 -20.25 -15.22 -18.87
C HIS A 146 -20.20 -16.62 -18.21
N GLY A 147 -20.40 -16.68 -16.90
CA GLY A 147 -20.77 -17.92 -16.21
C GLY A 147 -19.64 -18.63 -15.47
N THR A 148 -19.69 -18.51 -14.15
CA THR A 148 -19.41 -19.58 -13.17
C THR A 148 -18.22 -20.51 -13.42
N SER A 149 -17.03 -20.11 -12.98
CA SER A 149 -16.12 -21.00 -12.23
C SER A 149 -14.97 -20.23 -11.58
N SER A 150 -14.58 -20.71 -10.41
CA SER A 150 -13.53 -20.21 -9.54
C SER A 150 -12.15 -20.24 -10.22
N GLY A 151 -11.72 -19.13 -10.82
CA GLY A 151 -10.37 -18.98 -11.35
C GLY A 151 -10.07 -17.53 -11.74
N ALA A 152 -9.19 -16.89 -10.98
CA ALA A 152 -8.60 -15.57 -11.25
C ALA A 152 -9.59 -14.46 -11.69
N VAL A 153 -10.58 -14.17 -10.84
CA VAL A 153 -11.38 -12.95 -10.99
C VAL A 153 -10.46 -11.75 -10.74
N SER A 154 -10.21 -10.92 -11.76
CA SER A 154 -9.69 -9.56 -11.58
C SER A 154 -10.42 -8.94 -10.40
N ARG A 155 -9.74 -8.70 -9.27
CA ARG A 155 -10.40 -8.03 -8.15
C ARG A 155 -10.74 -6.60 -8.56
N GLY A 156 -11.58 -5.96 -7.76
CA GLY A 156 -12.05 -4.61 -8.02
C GLY A 156 -10.94 -3.55 -7.99
N PHE A 157 -11.35 -2.30 -7.82
CA PHE A 157 -10.43 -1.23 -7.42
C PHE A 157 -10.82 -0.71 -6.04
N LEU A 158 -9.85 -0.11 -5.33
CA LEU A 158 -10.14 0.55 -4.06
C LEU A 158 -10.58 1.98 -4.31
N SER A 159 -11.71 2.33 -3.72
CA SER A 159 -12.26 3.69 -3.79
C SER A 159 -11.65 4.62 -2.75
N THR A 160 -11.46 4.11 -1.53
CA THR A 160 -10.80 4.79 -0.41
C THR A 160 -10.36 3.74 0.62
N PHE A 161 -9.43 4.12 1.50
CA PHE A 161 -8.95 3.29 2.59
C PHE A 161 -8.46 4.16 3.75
N SER A 162 -8.32 3.56 4.91
CA SER A 162 -7.77 4.23 6.10
C SER A 162 -7.14 3.20 7.02
N ILE A 163 -6.01 3.56 7.63
CA ILE A 163 -5.42 2.83 8.75
C ILE A 163 -5.80 3.50 10.06
N GLY A 164 -6.04 2.69 11.09
CA GLY A 164 -6.31 3.18 12.42
C GLY A 164 -5.10 3.86 13.07
N ALA A 165 -5.37 4.69 14.07
CA ALA A 165 -4.37 5.46 14.78
C ALA A 165 -3.28 4.60 15.47
N GLN A 166 -3.59 3.37 15.86
CA GLN A 166 -2.64 2.42 16.47
C GLN A 166 -1.95 1.55 15.42
N GLY A 167 -2.39 1.58 14.15
CA GLY A 167 -1.77 0.81 13.07
C GLY A 167 -2.03 -0.70 13.12
N LEU A 168 -3.00 -1.13 13.94
CA LEU A 168 -3.36 -2.54 14.12
C LEU A 168 -4.58 -2.92 13.28
N ARG A 169 -5.41 -1.96 12.89
CA ARG A 169 -6.59 -2.20 12.06
C ARG A 169 -6.62 -1.26 10.87
N ALA A 170 -7.20 -1.73 9.78
CA ALA A 170 -7.39 -0.95 8.58
C ALA A 170 -8.75 -1.24 7.97
N ILE A 171 -9.24 -0.28 7.20
CA ILE A 171 -10.45 -0.40 6.41
C ILE A 171 -10.17 0.00 4.96
N TRP A 172 -10.87 -0.61 4.03
CA TRP A 172 -10.90 -0.16 2.65
C TRP A 172 -12.22 -0.52 1.99
N ILE A 173 -12.55 0.22 0.94
CA ILE A 173 -13.79 0.02 0.19
C ILE A 173 -13.43 -0.44 -1.21
N GLU A 174 -13.69 -1.70 -1.49
CA GLU A 174 -13.48 -2.32 -2.79
C GLU A 174 -14.75 -2.21 -3.63
N ARG A 175 -14.61 -1.71 -4.85
CA ARG A 175 -15.65 -1.77 -5.87
C ARG A 175 -15.32 -2.85 -6.88
N ARG A 176 -16.19 -3.86 -6.98
CA ARG A 176 -16.01 -4.97 -7.93
C ARG A 176 -16.12 -4.47 -9.38
N ARG A 177 -15.19 -4.90 -10.24
CA ARG A 177 -15.20 -4.58 -11.67
C ARG A 177 -16.44 -5.20 -12.32
N GLY A 178 -17.16 -4.41 -13.12
CA GLY A 178 -18.41 -4.85 -13.76
C GLY A 178 -19.59 -5.03 -12.79
N GLY A 179 -19.43 -4.67 -11.51
CA GLY A 179 -20.47 -4.78 -10.50
C GLY A 179 -20.96 -3.44 -9.97
N VAL A 180 -22.09 -3.50 -9.28
CA VAL A 180 -22.69 -2.39 -8.50
C VAL A 180 -22.42 -2.51 -7.00
N SER A 181 -21.77 -3.59 -6.59
CA SER A 181 -21.42 -3.85 -5.20
C SER A 181 -20.16 -3.09 -4.80
N ARG A 182 -20.24 -2.41 -3.65
CA ARG A 182 -19.09 -1.89 -2.90
C ARG A 182 -19.05 -2.58 -1.57
N GLU A 183 -17.91 -3.18 -1.28
CA GLU A 183 -17.68 -3.92 -0.05
C GLU A 183 -16.78 -3.11 0.86
N VAL A 184 -17.26 -2.80 2.06
CA VAL A 184 -16.46 -2.25 3.15
C VAL A 184 -15.78 -3.41 3.82
N GLN A 185 -14.47 -3.46 3.69
CA GLN A 185 -13.62 -4.53 4.18
C GLN A 185 -12.78 -3.99 5.32
N VAL A 186 -12.60 -4.82 6.34
CA VAL A 186 -11.75 -4.53 7.51
C VAL A 186 -10.68 -5.59 7.64
N TRP A 187 -9.53 -5.16 8.14
CA TRP A 187 -8.41 -6.01 8.54
C TRP A 187 -8.02 -5.68 9.98
N SER A 188 -7.59 -6.71 10.70
CA SER A 188 -7.01 -6.57 12.03
C SER A 188 -5.73 -7.39 12.09
N HIS A 189 -4.67 -6.76 12.57
CA HIS A 189 -3.44 -7.43 12.92
C HIS A 189 -3.70 -8.33 14.13
N SER A 190 -3.45 -9.62 13.97
CA SER A 190 -3.49 -10.59 15.06
C SER A 190 -2.07 -11.08 15.31
N PRO A 191 -1.39 -10.61 16.36
CA PRO A 191 -0.01 -11.03 16.64
C PRO A 191 0.10 -12.54 16.96
N LEU A 192 -1.01 -13.18 17.30
CA LEU A 192 -1.09 -14.62 17.60
C LEU A 192 -1.26 -15.48 16.35
N GLN A 193 -1.66 -14.89 15.22
CA GLN A 193 -1.97 -15.62 13.99
C GLN A 193 -0.85 -15.39 12.98
N LYS A 194 0.33 -15.97 13.25
CA LYS A 194 1.37 -16.09 12.23
C LYS A 194 0.93 -17.13 11.22
N VAL A 195 0.19 -16.71 10.20
CA VAL A 195 -0.06 -17.54 9.03
C VAL A 195 1.29 -17.81 8.39
N LEU A 196 1.66 -19.08 8.21
CA LEU A 196 2.88 -19.43 7.48
C LEU A 196 2.79 -18.81 6.08
N PRO A 197 3.71 -17.90 5.73
CA PRO A 197 3.65 -17.26 4.43
C PRO A 197 3.85 -18.33 3.36
N SER A 198 3.04 -18.27 2.31
CA SER A 198 3.24 -19.16 1.16
C SER A 198 4.66 -18.95 0.59
N PRO A 199 5.38 -19.99 0.15
CA PRO A 199 6.75 -19.84 -0.36
C PRO A 199 6.88 -18.81 -1.50
N ALA A 200 5.83 -18.67 -2.33
CA ALA A 200 5.76 -17.68 -3.39
C ALA A 200 5.75 -16.23 -2.86
N TRP A 201 5.15 -16.03 -1.68
CA TRP A 201 5.07 -14.74 -1.02
C TRP A 201 6.38 -14.35 -0.37
N VAL A 202 7.03 -15.29 0.34
CA VAL A 202 8.33 -15.07 0.98
C VAL A 202 9.36 -14.62 -0.04
N TYR A 203 9.43 -15.29 -1.19
CA TYR A 203 10.38 -14.95 -2.25
C TYR A 203 10.20 -13.53 -2.78
N ARG A 204 8.96 -13.05 -2.85
CA ARG A 204 8.63 -11.78 -3.50
C ARG A 204 8.62 -10.59 -2.56
N PHE A 205 8.15 -10.78 -1.33
CA PHE A 205 7.87 -9.69 -0.39
C PHE A 205 8.62 -9.83 0.95
N GLY A 206 9.39 -10.90 1.12
CA GLY A 206 10.12 -11.19 2.35
C GLY A 206 9.34 -12.07 3.32
N ALA A 207 10.06 -12.67 4.27
CA ALA A 207 9.50 -13.61 5.24
C ALA A 207 8.51 -12.97 6.24
N ASP A 208 8.60 -11.65 6.43
CA ASP A 208 7.76 -10.91 7.37
C ASP A 208 6.49 -10.31 6.74
N CYS A 209 6.25 -10.55 5.44
CA CYS A 209 5.08 -10.03 4.75
C CYS A 209 3.91 -11.03 4.77
N GLU A 210 2.77 -10.61 5.30
CA GLU A 210 1.53 -11.40 5.35
C GLU A 210 0.50 -10.94 4.29
N GLU A 211 -0.37 -11.84 3.82
CA GLU A 211 -1.58 -11.40 3.11
C GLU A 211 -2.56 -10.83 4.14
N MET A 212 -3.05 -9.62 3.91
CA MET A 212 -4.01 -8.98 4.81
C MET A 212 -5.38 -9.64 4.65
N GLU A 213 -5.76 -10.45 5.65
CA GLU A 213 -7.08 -11.08 5.70
C GLU A 213 -8.19 -10.03 5.75
N LYS A 214 -9.20 -10.20 4.90
CA LYS A 214 -10.34 -9.30 4.82
C LYS A 214 -11.59 -9.89 5.48
N LYS A 215 -12.28 -9.06 6.26
CA LYS A 215 -13.66 -9.30 6.73
C LYS A 215 -14.57 -8.24 6.11
N VAL A 216 -15.58 -8.65 5.34
CA VAL A 216 -16.60 -7.73 4.82
C VAL A 216 -17.57 -7.41 5.96
N VAL A 217 -17.70 -6.12 6.31
CA VAL A 217 -18.60 -5.68 7.39
C VAL A 217 -19.83 -4.96 6.87
N TYR A 218 -19.78 -4.46 5.63
CA TYR A 218 -20.90 -3.75 5.04
C TYR A 218 -20.84 -3.81 3.51
N THR A 219 -22.00 -3.93 2.86
CA THR A 219 -22.10 -3.99 1.41
C THR A 219 -23.15 -3.01 0.91
N ILE A 220 -22.79 -2.22 -0.11
CA ILE A 220 -23.68 -1.29 -0.80
C ILE A 220 -23.91 -1.82 -2.21
N ASN A 221 -25.17 -2.07 -2.57
CA ASN A 221 -25.56 -2.42 -3.94
C ASN A 221 -26.34 -1.24 -4.53
N SER A 222 -25.73 -0.49 -5.44
CA SER A 222 -26.39 0.67 -6.07
C SER A 222 -25.91 0.88 -7.51
N TYR A 223 -26.81 1.18 -8.44
CA TYR A 223 -26.40 1.58 -9.79
C TYR A 223 -25.95 3.05 -9.84
N ASP A 224 -26.33 3.84 -8.85
CA ASP A 224 -25.99 5.24 -8.79
C ASP A 224 -24.52 5.42 -8.41
N LEU A 225 -23.78 6.16 -9.23
CA LEU A 225 -22.40 6.54 -8.92
C LEU A 225 -22.33 7.55 -7.77
N ARG A 226 -23.42 8.26 -7.49
CA ARG A 226 -23.50 9.22 -6.38
C ARG A 226 -23.45 8.52 -5.01
N ASP A 227 -23.78 7.23 -4.98
CA ASP A 227 -23.63 6.38 -3.79
C ASP A 227 -22.21 5.82 -3.63
N ASP A 228 -21.28 6.09 -4.55
CA ASP A 228 -19.89 5.69 -4.37
C ASP A 228 -19.30 6.34 -3.12
N ILE A 229 -18.78 5.50 -2.23
CA ILE A 229 -17.97 5.95 -1.10
C ILE A 229 -16.65 6.49 -1.65
N ILE A 230 -16.32 7.73 -1.29
CA ILE A 230 -15.12 8.43 -1.78
C ILE A 230 -14.15 8.78 -0.68
N CYS A 231 -14.59 8.73 0.58
CA CYS A 231 -13.73 8.92 1.73
C CYS A 231 -14.19 8.04 2.88
N CYS A 232 -13.25 7.66 3.72
CA CYS A 232 -13.53 6.95 4.96
C CYS A 232 -12.62 7.47 6.07
N ALA A 233 -13.11 7.37 7.30
CA ALA A 233 -12.32 7.59 8.50
C ALA A 233 -12.60 6.47 9.49
N PHE A 234 -11.60 6.14 10.29
CA PHE A 234 -11.68 5.01 11.20
C PHE A 234 -11.20 5.37 12.61
N SER A 235 -12.09 5.22 13.59
CA SER A 235 -11.79 5.32 15.00
C SER A 235 -11.48 3.93 15.55
N GLU A 236 -10.19 3.59 15.58
CA GLU A 236 -9.73 2.28 16.01
C GLU A 236 -10.05 1.96 17.47
N SER A 237 -9.91 2.95 18.36
CA SER A 237 -10.20 2.78 19.80
C SER A 237 -11.67 2.58 20.11
N ARG A 238 -12.58 3.03 19.22
CA ARG A 238 -14.03 2.90 19.40
C ARG A 238 -14.64 1.84 18.49
N GLY A 239 -13.89 1.30 17.53
CA GLY A 239 -14.42 0.42 16.50
C GLY A 239 -15.48 1.12 15.65
N ILE A 240 -15.30 2.39 15.28
CA ILE A 240 -16.29 3.15 14.49
C ILE A 240 -15.71 3.51 13.13
N ILE A 241 -16.47 3.21 12.07
CA ILE A 241 -16.17 3.61 10.70
C ILE A 241 -17.11 4.76 10.30
N ALA A 242 -16.56 5.83 9.75
CA ALA A 242 -17.31 6.87 9.06
C ALA A 242 -17.07 6.75 7.54
N LEU A 243 -18.15 6.76 6.77
CA LEU A 243 -18.12 6.67 5.30
C LEU A 243 -18.79 7.90 4.70
N GLY A 244 -18.11 8.57 3.78
CA GLY A 244 -18.66 9.67 2.99
C GLY A 244 -18.87 9.26 1.53
N ASN A 245 -20.04 9.54 0.98
CA ASN A 245 -20.34 9.30 -0.42
C ASN A 245 -20.28 10.59 -1.27
N ARG A 246 -20.44 10.46 -2.59
CA ARG A 246 -20.41 11.61 -3.52
C ARG A 246 -21.58 12.59 -3.37
N LEU A 247 -22.68 12.19 -2.74
CA LEU A 247 -23.78 13.09 -2.37
C LEU A 247 -23.44 13.97 -1.15
N GLY A 248 -22.34 13.69 -0.46
CA GLY A 248 -22.00 14.34 0.81
C GLY A 248 -22.70 13.70 2.03
N ASN A 249 -23.38 12.57 1.85
CA ASN A 249 -23.97 11.84 2.97
C ASN A 249 -22.87 11.14 3.76
N VAL A 250 -22.98 11.22 5.09
CA VAL A 250 -22.10 10.51 6.02
C VAL A 250 -22.86 9.38 6.68
N ARG A 251 -22.29 8.17 6.67
CA ARG A 251 -22.80 7.01 7.39
C ARG A 251 -21.79 6.53 8.41
N ILE A 252 -22.27 6.24 9.62
CA ILE A 252 -21.48 5.69 10.72
C ILE A 252 -21.81 4.20 10.88
N LEU A 253 -20.79 3.36 10.98
CA LEU A 253 -20.91 1.91 11.18
C LEU A 253 -20.09 1.48 12.40
N PRO A 254 -20.67 0.69 13.33
CA PRO A 254 -19.88 -0.02 14.33
C PRO A 254 -19.13 -1.20 13.69
N ILE A 255 -17.96 -1.53 14.24
CA ILE A 255 -17.24 -2.78 13.97
C ILE A 255 -17.47 -3.69 15.16
N ASP A 256 -18.30 -4.71 14.95
CA ASP A 256 -18.49 -5.83 15.87
C ASP A 256 -17.42 -6.95 15.63
#